data_AF-A0A7W1FEL8-F1
#
_entry.id   AF-A0A7W1FEL8-F1
#
_cell.length_a   1.000
_cell.length_b   1.000
_cell.length_c   1.000
_cell.angle_alpha   90.00
_cell.angle_beta   90.00
_cell.angle_gamma   90.00
#
_symmetry.space_group_name_H-M   'P 1'
#
loop_
_entity.id
_entity.type
_entity.pdbx_description
1 polymer ?
#
loop_
_entity_poly.entity_id
_entity_poly.type
_entity_poly.pdbx_seq_one_letter_code
_entity_poly.pdbx_strand_id
1 'polypeptide(L)'
;MKTAVLEAKVESNNQAREISKVFLEAAIGNTPLFRLRRVIGDLPEEIEIYAKAEHLNPGGSVKDRAALAMILAGERDGKLTKGKMILDATSGNTG
;
A
#
# COMPACT_ATOMS: atom_id res chain seq x y z
N MET A 1 10.15 -26.56 -54.81
CA MET A 1 10.46 -26.71 -53.37
C MET A 1 10.70 -25.31 -52.80
N LYS A 2 9.65 -24.66 -52.27
CA LYS A 2 9.76 -23.34 -51.62
C LYS A 2 9.42 -23.53 -50.16
N THR A 3 10.43 -23.43 -49.30
CA THR A 3 10.30 -23.46 -47.85
C THR A 3 9.63 -22.17 -47.41
N ALA A 4 8.39 -22.24 -46.92
CA ALA A 4 7.74 -21.12 -46.26
C ALA A 4 8.31 -21.02 -44.84
N VAL A 5 9.11 -20.00 -44.58
CA VAL A 5 9.53 -19.63 -43.22
C VAL A 5 8.34 -18.89 -42.60
N LEU A 6 7.66 -19.54 -41.67
CA LEU A 6 6.67 -18.93 -40.79
C LEU A 6 7.40 -18.07 -39.77
N GLU A 7 7.52 -16.78 -40.02
CA GLU A 7 7.87 -15.82 -38.99
C GLU A 7 6.66 -15.58 -38.10
N ALA A 8 6.61 -16.28 -36.95
CA ALA A 8 5.70 -15.95 -35.88
C ALA A 8 6.08 -14.56 -35.35
N LYS A 9 5.32 -13.54 -35.75
CA LYS A 9 5.34 -12.23 -35.10
C LYS A 9 5.00 -12.44 -33.63
N VAL A 10 6.01 -12.28 -32.77
CA VAL A 10 5.82 -12.07 -31.34
C VAL A 10 5.16 -10.71 -31.21
N GLU A 11 3.82 -10.69 -31.18
CA GLU A 11 3.08 -9.51 -30.77
C GLU A 11 3.38 -9.27 -29.29
N SER A 12 4.33 -8.35 -29.06
CA SER A 12 4.69 -7.84 -27.74
C SER A 12 3.42 -7.31 -27.08
N ASN A 13 2.93 -8.08 -26.12
CA ASN A 13 1.75 -7.80 -25.29
C ASN A 13 1.94 -6.48 -24.52
N ASN A 14 1.62 -5.36 -25.15
CA ASN A 14 1.81 -4.02 -24.62
C ASN A 14 0.82 -3.67 -23.50
N GLN A 15 -0.20 -4.50 -23.25
CA GLN A 15 -1.16 -4.28 -22.16
C GLN A 15 -0.60 -4.59 -20.77
N ALA A 16 0.47 -5.40 -20.66
CA ALA A 16 1.12 -5.67 -19.38
C ALA A 16 2.08 -4.55 -18.91
N ARG A 17 2.45 -3.61 -19.81
CA ARG A 17 3.37 -2.49 -19.52
C ARG A 17 2.66 -1.25 -18.98
N GLU A 18 1.34 -1.26 -18.93
CA GLU A 18 0.53 -0.15 -18.42
C GLU A 18 -0.03 -0.46 -17.03
N ILE A 19 0.72 -1.19 -16.19
CA ILE A 19 0.64 -0.96 -14.74
C ILE A 19 1.38 0.35 -14.48
N SER A 20 0.74 1.44 -14.89
CA SER A 20 1.13 2.82 -14.64
C SER A 20 1.62 2.93 -13.21
N LYS A 21 2.87 3.40 -13.03
CA LYS A 21 3.51 3.73 -11.74
C LYS A 21 2.47 4.05 -10.66
N VAL A 22 2.07 3.06 -9.88
CA VAL A 22 1.31 3.31 -8.66
C VAL A 22 2.33 3.85 -7.69
N PHE A 23 2.24 5.14 -7.37
CA PHE A 23 3.07 5.72 -6.32
C PHE A 23 2.77 4.99 -5.01
N LEU A 24 3.81 4.52 -4.33
CA LEU A 24 3.68 3.71 -3.11
C LEU A 24 2.88 4.44 -2.02
N GLU A 25 3.04 5.76 -1.95
CA GLU A 25 2.28 6.66 -1.07
C GLU A 25 0.76 6.55 -1.30
N ALA A 26 0.31 6.39 -2.55
CA ALA A 26 -1.10 6.26 -2.90
C ALA A 26 -1.69 4.90 -2.49
N ALA A 27 -0.85 3.91 -2.18
CA ALA A 27 -1.26 2.62 -1.64
C ALA A 27 -1.42 2.64 -0.10
N ILE A 28 -1.04 3.73 0.58
CA ILE A 28 -1.23 3.87 2.03
C ILE A 28 -2.68 4.27 2.31
N GLY A 29 -3.34 3.48 3.16
CA GLY A 29 -4.72 3.69 3.57
C GLY A 29 -5.70 2.83 2.80
N ASN A 30 -6.98 3.25 2.80
CA ASN A 30 -8.11 2.48 2.24
C ASN A 30 -8.11 0.98 2.61
N THR A 31 -7.60 0.64 3.79
CA THR A 31 -7.52 -0.75 4.26
C THR A 31 -8.91 -1.31 4.53
N PRO A 32 -9.15 -2.60 4.29
CA PRO A 32 -10.47 -3.20 4.45
C PRO A 32 -10.90 -3.28 5.92
N LEU A 33 -12.22 -3.32 6.12
CA LEU A 33 -12.86 -3.72 7.36
C LEU A 33 -13.35 -5.16 7.21
N PHE A 34 -12.91 -6.05 8.11
CA PHE A 34 -13.35 -7.44 8.15
C PHE A 34 -14.31 -7.66 9.30
N ARG A 35 -15.52 -8.16 9.02
CA ARG A 35 -16.45 -8.56 10.07
C ARG A 35 -15.94 -9.82 10.75
N LEU A 36 -15.74 -9.78 12.06
CA LEU A 36 -15.34 -10.92 12.86
C LEU A 36 -16.57 -11.72 13.27
N ARG A 37 -16.63 -13.01 12.90
CA ARG A 37 -17.77 -13.89 13.22
C ARG A 37 -17.43 -15.01 14.21
N ARG A 38 -16.19 -15.50 14.20
CA ARG A 38 -15.81 -16.71 14.96
C ARG A 38 -15.21 -16.40 16.34
N VAL A 39 -14.57 -15.25 16.49
CA VAL A 39 -13.85 -14.87 17.72
C VAL A 39 -14.71 -14.06 18.69
N ILE A 40 -15.99 -13.83 18.34
CA ILE A 40 -16.91 -12.96 19.08
C ILE A 40 -17.84 -13.73 20.03
N GLY A 41 -17.60 -15.04 20.19
CA GLY A 41 -18.28 -16.00 21.07
C GLY A 41 -19.55 -15.51 21.79
N ASP A 42 -19.37 -15.04 23.02
CA ASP A 42 -20.46 -14.76 23.97
C ASP A 42 -21.10 -13.37 23.82
N LEU A 43 -20.79 -12.64 22.74
CA LEU A 43 -21.39 -11.34 22.51
C LEU A 43 -22.84 -11.47 22.03
N PRO A 44 -23.76 -10.62 22.51
CA PRO A 44 -25.11 -10.49 21.97
C PRO A 44 -25.12 -10.38 20.44
N GLU A 45 -26.11 -10.98 19.79
CA GLU A 45 -26.21 -11.04 18.32
C GLU A 45 -26.34 -9.65 17.67
N GLU A 46 -26.81 -8.67 18.43
CA GLU A 46 -26.96 -7.28 18.02
C GLU A 46 -25.61 -6.53 17.95
N ILE A 47 -24.53 -7.11 18.50
CA ILE A 47 -23.20 -6.50 18.50
C ILE A 47 -22.36 -7.02 17.34
N GLU A 48 -22.01 -6.12 16.43
CA GLU A 48 -21.11 -6.42 15.31
C GLU A 48 -19.69 -5.89 15.56
N ILE A 49 -18.70 -6.79 15.49
CA ILE A 49 -17.28 -6.42 15.59
C ILE A 49 -16.63 -6.47 14.22
N TYR A 50 -15.88 -5.41 13.91
CA TYR A 50 -15.08 -5.29 12.70
C TYR A 50 -13.61 -5.05 13.04
N ALA A 51 -12.72 -5.73 12.32
CA ALA A 51 -11.28 -5.50 12.36
C ALA A 51 -10.87 -4.60 11.18
N LYS A 52 -10.21 -3.48 11.46
CA LYS A 52 -9.57 -2.64 10.44
C LYS A 52 -8.18 -3.18 10.14
N ALA A 53 -7.96 -3.66 8.91
CA ALA A 53 -6.75 -4.39 8.55
C ALA A 53 -5.57 -3.45 8.19
N GLU A 54 -5.11 -2.65 9.15
CA GLU A 54 -4.00 -1.69 8.96
C GLU A 54 -2.64 -2.35 8.67
N HIS A 55 -2.49 -3.65 8.93
CA HIS A 55 -1.30 -4.39 8.53
C HIS A 55 -1.18 -4.58 7.01
N LEU A 56 -2.22 -4.23 6.25
CA LEU A 56 -2.23 -4.27 4.78
C LEU A 56 -1.76 -2.96 4.13
N ASN A 57 -1.40 -1.93 4.91
CA ASN A 57 -0.62 -0.83 4.34
C ASN A 57 0.77 -1.36 3.89
N PRO A 58 1.44 -0.75 2.91
CA PRO A 58 2.69 -1.27 2.33
C PRO A 58 3.86 -1.51 3.30
N GLY A 59 3.99 -0.68 4.33
CA GLY A 59 4.94 -0.80 5.45
C GLY A 59 4.47 -1.76 6.54
N GLY A 60 3.32 -2.41 6.37
CA GLY A 60 2.84 -3.49 7.22
C GLY A 60 2.18 -3.04 8.52
N SER A 61 1.91 -1.74 8.68
CA SER A 61 1.29 -1.24 9.91
C SER A 61 0.45 0.01 9.71
N VAL A 62 -0.27 0.41 10.77
CA VAL A 62 -1.01 1.68 10.80
C VAL A 62 -0.10 2.91 10.73
N LYS A 63 1.19 2.77 11.03
CA LYS A 63 2.13 3.91 11.14
C LYS A 63 2.48 4.52 9.79
N ASP A 64 2.34 3.78 8.70
CA ASP A 64 2.44 4.28 7.33
C ASP A 64 1.63 5.57 7.12
N ARG A 65 0.41 5.64 7.70
CA ARG A 65 -0.47 6.80 7.59
C ARG A 65 0.14 8.04 8.26
N ALA A 66 0.65 7.87 9.48
CA ALA A 66 1.24 8.95 10.25
C ALA A 66 2.56 9.40 9.63
N ALA A 67 3.41 8.46 9.22
CA ALA A 67 4.67 8.74 8.53
C ALA A 67 4.40 9.54 7.24
N LEU A 68 3.49 9.08 6.38
CA LEU A 68 3.13 9.81 5.16
C LEU A 68 2.64 11.23 5.47
N ALA A 69 1.74 11.39 6.44
CA ALA A 69 1.21 12.69 6.80
C ALA A 69 2.30 13.65 7.32
N MET A 70 3.23 13.16 8.16
CA MET A 70 4.34 13.95 8.70
C MET A 70 5.32 14.38 7.61
N ILE A 71 5.68 13.48 6.70
CA ILE A 71 6.58 13.78 5.58
C ILE A 71 5.95 14.82 4.65
N LEU A 72 4.72 14.59 4.19
CA LEU A 72 4.03 15.53 3.30
C LEU A 72 3.83 16.91 3.93
N ALA A 73 3.54 16.97 5.24
CA ALA A 73 3.46 18.24 5.96
C ALA A 73 4.83 18.93 6.05
N GLY A 74 5.89 18.18 6.37
CA GLY A 74 7.26 18.70 6.42
C GLY A 74 7.71 19.28 5.09
N GLU A 75 7.43 18.59 3.98
CA GLU A 75 7.75 19.04 2.63
C GLU A 75 6.93 20.29 2.24
N ARG A 76 5.62 20.27 2.50
CA ARG A 76 4.71 21.40 2.22
C ARG A 76 5.11 22.66 2.98
N ASP A 77 5.49 22.51 4.24
CA ASP A 77 5.90 23.62 5.11
C ASP A 77 7.36 24.07 4.83
N GLY A 78 8.09 23.39 3.94
CA GLY A 78 9.52 23.62 3.69
C GLY A 78 10.44 23.25 4.87
N LYS A 79 9.91 22.60 5.91
CA LYS A 79 10.66 22.14 7.09
C LYS A 79 11.50 20.91 6.78
N LEU A 80 11.04 20.06 5.85
CA LEU A 80 11.76 18.90 5.32
C LEU A 80 12.22 19.22 3.90
N THR A 81 13.52 19.08 3.65
CA THR A 81 14.16 19.33 2.36
C THR A 81 15.16 18.23 2.09
N LYS A 82 15.59 18.06 0.83
CA LYS A 82 16.49 16.97 0.41
C LYS A 82 17.81 16.87 1.20
N GLY A 83 18.27 17.98 1.78
CA GLY A 83 19.52 18.01 2.55
C GLY A 83 19.35 17.70 4.04
N LYS A 84 18.14 17.44 4.51
CA LYS A 84 17.86 17.17 5.93
C LYS A 84 17.84 15.66 6.19
N MET A 85 18.27 15.30 7.39
CA MET A 85 18.19 13.95 7.92
C MET A 85 16.95 13.84 8.80
N ILE A 86 16.22 12.73 8.67
CA ILE A 86 15.09 12.39 9.52
C ILE A 86 15.63 11.55 10.67
N LEU A 87 15.23 11.89 11.90
CA LEU A 87 15.50 11.12 13.10
C LEU A 87 14.16 10.80 13.76
N ASP A 88 13.94 9.53 14.08
CA ASP A 88 12.75 9.07 14.78
C ASP A 88 13.12 8.30 16.05
N ALA A 89 12.35 8.53 17.11
CA ALA A 89 12.44 7.78 18.37
C ALA A 89 11.27 6.80 18.40
N THR A 90 11.49 5.63 17.80
CA THR A 90 10.43 4.65 17.52
C THR A 90 10.67 3.31 18.19
N SER A 91 9.58 2.59 18.43
CA SER A 91 9.61 1.17 18.82
C SER A 91 9.65 0.22 17.63
N GLY A 92 9.68 0.73 16.39
CA GLY A 92 9.74 -0.06 15.15
C GLY A 92 8.91 0.56 14.05
N ASN A 93 7.63 0.17 13.95
CA ASN A 93 6.71 0.42 12.83
C ASN A 93 6.72 1.80 12.14
N THR A 94 7.10 2.89 12.81
CA THR A 94 7.15 4.23 12.18
C THR A 94 8.45 4.49 11.41
N GLY A 95 9.57 3.91 11.84
CA GLY A 95 10.91 4.18 11.29
C GLY A 95 11.24 3.26 10.12
#